data_AF-A0A0W0FN93-F1
#
_entry.id   AF-A0A0W0FN93-F1
#
_cell.length_a   1.000
_cell.length_b   1.000
_cell.length_c   1.000
_cell.angle_alpha   90.00
_cell.angle_beta   90.00
_cell.angle_gamma   90.00
#
_symmetry.space_group_name_H-M   'P 1'
#
loop_
_entity.id
_entity.type
_entity.pdbx_description
1 polymer ?
#
loop_
_entity_poly.entity_id
_entity_poly.type
_entity_poly.pdbx_seq_one_letter_code
_entity_poly.pdbx_strand_id
1 'polypeptide(L)'
;MSPTHTSEQNRIVDLMTRRFVDVPTLGPHHVICLACNQRISLHPDMRYNLTNWVSHAEACNNVQGGTSSTMKTKDRLKLLKETDLDQLSQEYHQHRGLHNPKYKEVALILEQYRIQLVMEIEARRRQNEKPEYYPPLSMAFATHAATQGTPTGTSLSGRVARGVRELRHLF
;
A
#
# COMPACT_ATOMS: atom_id res chain seq x y z
N MET A 1 -20.90 33.06 -2.95
CA MET A 1 -20.17 31.80 -2.63
C MET A 1 -19.00 31.71 -3.61
N SER A 2 -17.76 31.68 -3.11
CA SER A 2 -16.57 31.78 -3.97
C SER A 2 -16.34 30.46 -4.75
N PRO A 3 -16.23 30.50 -6.09
CA PRO A 3 -16.15 29.29 -6.94
C PRO A 3 -14.86 28.47 -6.79
N THR A 4 -13.87 28.95 -6.05
CA THR A 4 -12.57 28.29 -5.87
C THR A 4 -12.62 27.11 -4.90
N HIS A 5 -13.49 27.18 -3.88
CA HIS A 5 -13.53 26.21 -2.79
C HIS A 5 -14.04 24.83 -3.25
N THR A 6 -15.13 24.80 -4.03
CA THR A 6 -15.70 23.56 -4.58
C THR A 6 -14.74 22.90 -5.56
N SER A 7 -13.97 23.69 -6.33
CA SER A 7 -12.98 23.14 -7.26
C SER A 7 -11.81 22.45 -6.56
N GLU A 8 -11.33 22.99 -5.44
CA GLU A 8 -10.25 22.37 -4.65
C GLU A 8 -10.72 21.09 -3.97
N GLN A 9 -11.91 21.11 -3.38
CA GLN A 9 -12.49 19.93 -2.74
C GLN A 9 -12.63 18.75 -3.72
N ASN A 10 -13.12 19.02 -4.93
CA ASN A 10 -13.23 18.00 -5.97
C ASN A 10 -11.87 17.41 -6.33
N ARG A 11 -10.82 18.23 -6.38
CA ARG A 11 -9.45 17.76 -6.64
C ARG A 11 -8.91 16.87 -5.51
N ILE A 12 -9.14 17.24 -4.25
CA ILE A 12 -8.74 16.43 -3.10
C ILE A 12 -9.44 15.07 -3.15
N VAL A 13 -10.76 15.07 -3.35
CA VAL A 13 -11.57 13.85 -3.46
C VAL A 13 -11.06 12.97 -4.60
N ASP A 14 -10.82 13.54 -5.79
CA ASP A 14 -10.27 12.78 -6.91
C ASP A 14 -8.93 12.13 -6.54
N LEU A 15 -7.99 12.89 -5.98
CA LEU A 15 -6.70 12.39 -5.49
C LEU A 15 -6.85 11.21 -4.51
N MET A 16 -7.75 11.33 -3.53
CA MET A 16 -7.98 10.27 -2.53
C MET A 16 -8.57 9.00 -3.13
N THR A 17 -9.39 9.12 -4.17
CA THR A 17 -9.96 7.95 -4.86
C THR A 17 -8.96 7.22 -5.75
N ARG A 18 -7.86 7.87 -6.15
CA ARG A 18 -6.84 7.24 -6.98
C ARG A 18 -6.16 6.09 -6.24
N ARG A 19 -5.86 5.03 -6.99
CA ARG A 19 -5.06 3.91 -6.47
C ARG A 19 -3.64 4.40 -6.25
N PHE A 20 -3.00 3.85 -5.22
CA PHE A 20 -1.61 4.12 -4.89
C PHE A 20 -1.29 5.57 -4.48
N VAL A 21 -2.28 6.36 -4.06
CA VAL A 21 -2.03 7.66 -3.42
C VAL A 21 -1.86 7.47 -1.91
N ASP A 22 -0.79 8.02 -1.36
CA ASP A 22 -0.54 7.99 0.09
C ASP A 22 -1.28 9.12 0.82
N VAL A 23 -2.53 8.87 1.22
CA VAL A 23 -3.36 9.86 1.93
C VAL A 23 -2.69 10.43 3.21
N PRO A 24 -2.05 9.62 4.08
CA PRO A 24 -1.36 10.13 5.27
C PRO A 24 -0.27 11.18 5.03
N THR A 25 0.34 11.20 3.84
CA THR A 25 1.43 12.12 3.49
C THR A 25 1.02 13.10 2.39
N LEU A 26 -0.27 13.16 2.06
CA LEU A 26 -0.79 14.00 0.99
C LEU A 26 -0.80 15.48 1.41
N GLY A 27 0.01 16.28 0.71
CA GLY A 27 0.02 17.72 0.85
C GLY A 27 -0.62 18.45 -0.33
N PRO A 28 -0.77 19.78 -0.25
CA PRO A 28 -1.37 20.58 -1.32
C PRO A 28 -0.54 20.60 -2.61
N HIS A 29 0.79 20.42 -2.56
CA HIS A 29 1.66 20.47 -3.74
C HIS A 29 2.51 19.21 -3.92
N HIS A 30 2.21 18.14 -3.20
CA HIS A 30 2.93 16.88 -3.34
C HIS A 30 2.06 15.68 -2.99
N VAL A 31 2.44 14.52 -3.50
CA VAL A 31 1.85 13.22 -3.16
C VAL A 31 2.91 12.14 -3.21
N ILE A 32 2.81 11.11 -2.37
CA ILE A 32 3.66 9.92 -2.48
C ILE A 32 2.91 8.83 -3.24
N CYS A 33 3.56 8.26 -4.25
CA CYS A 33 3.05 7.09 -4.96
C CYS A 33 3.37 5.82 -4.15
N LEU A 34 2.34 5.09 -3.72
CA LEU A 34 2.49 3.81 -3.00
C LEU A 34 3.00 2.67 -3.88
N ALA A 35 2.95 2.82 -5.20
CA ALA A 35 3.41 1.79 -6.11
C ALA A 35 4.95 1.79 -6.23
N CYS A 36 5.56 2.98 -6.30
CA CYS A 36 7.02 3.13 -6.48
C CYS A 36 7.74 3.84 -5.32
N ASN A 37 7.01 4.32 -4.31
CA ASN A 37 7.51 5.15 -3.19
C ASN A 37 8.29 6.38 -3.67
N GLN A 38 7.82 7.02 -4.73
CA GLN A 38 8.37 8.30 -5.16
C GLN A 38 7.47 9.44 -4.72
N ARG A 39 8.10 10.53 -4.28
CA ARG A 39 7.43 11.80 -4.04
C ARG A 39 7.21 12.50 -5.38
N ILE A 40 5.96 12.72 -5.73
CA ILE A 40 5.53 13.42 -6.93
C ILE A 40 5.17 14.85 -6.55
N SER A 41 5.81 15.83 -7.19
CA SER A 41 5.42 17.23 -7.06
C SER A 41 4.15 17.47 -7.89
N LEU A 42 3.12 18.01 -7.26
CA LEU A 42 1.93 18.49 -7.96
C LEU A 42 2.20 19.90 -8.53
N HIS A 43 1.16 20.59 -8.99
CA HIS A 43 1.31 21.95 -9.50
C HIS A 43 1.76 22.93 -8.39
N PRO A 44 2.76 23.80 -8.65
CA PRO A 44 3.29 24.73 -7.64
C PRO A 44 2.26 25.77 -7.19
N ASP A 45 1.50 26.35 -8.12
CA ASP A 45 0.56 27.43 -7.77
C ASP A 45 -0.87 26.95 -7.47
N MET A 46 -1.21 25.72 -7.87
CA MET A 46 -2.59 25.21 -7.78
C MET A 46 -2.64 23.97 -6.87
N ARG A 47 -3.22 24.18 -5.70
CA ARG A 47 -3.35 23.15 -4.65
C ARG A 47 -4.13 21.94 -5.15
N TYR A 48 -3.60 20.76 -4.90
CA TYR A 48 -4.13 19.44 -5.25
C TYR A 48 -4.37 19.23 -6.75
N ASN A 49 -3.72 20.00 -7.62
CA ASN A 49 -3.84 19.78 -9.06
C ASN A 49 -3.17 18.45 -9.47
N LEU A 50 -3.93 17.63 -10.18
CA LEU A 50 -3.60 16.24 -10.50
C LEU A 50 -2.76 16.06 -11.77
N THR A 51 -2.49 17.09 -12.57
CA THR A 51 -1.84 16.93 -13.89
C THR A 51 -0.56 16.10 -13.82
N ASN A 52 0.32 16.39 -12.86
CA ASN A 52 1.57 15.66 -12.68
C ASN A 52 1.36 14.23 -12.14
N TRP A 53 0.32 14.02 -11.33
CA TRP A 53 -0.03 12.69 -10.85
C TRP A 53 -0.55 11.80 -11.99
N VAL A 54 -1.41 12.33 -12.86
CA VAL A 54 -1.94 11.58 -14.01
C VAL A 54 -0.80 11.14 -14.94
N SER A 55 0.08 12.08 -15.30
CA SER A 55 1.27 11.76 -16.10
C SER A 55 2.17 10.72 -15.42
N HIS A 56 2.36 10.81 -14.10
CA HIS A 56 3.11 9.80 -13.34
C HIS A 56 2.42 8.43 -13.37
N ALA A 57 1.11 8.37 -13.14
CA ALA A 57 0.35 7.12 -13.13
C ALA A 57 0.39 6.40 -14.48
N GLU A 58 0.39 7.17 -15.58
CA GLU A 58 0.55 6.65 -16.93
C GLU A 58 1.97 6.17 -17.22
N ALA A 59 3.00 6.74 -16.60
CA ALA A 59 4.39 6.31 -16.82
C ALA A 59 4.90 5.27 -15.80
N CYS A 60 4.22 5.12 -14.66
CA CYS A 60 4.67 4.28 -13.57
C CYS A 60 4.28 2.82 -13.78
N ASN A 61 5.26 1.98 -14.14
CA ASN A 61 5.08 0.54 -14.37
C ASN A 61 4.40 -0.19 -13.19
N ASN A 62 4.67 0.23 -11.95
CA ASN A 62 4.05 -0.39 -10.77
C ASN A 62 2.57 -0.02 -10.63
N VAL A 63 2.20 1.22 -11.00
CA VAL A 63 0.79 1.64 -11.01
C VAL A 63 0.04 0.88 -12.10
N GLN A 64 0.60 0.79 -13.31
CA GLN A 64 0.01 0.03 -14.41
C GLN A 64 -0.10 -1.47 -14.11
N GLY A 65 0.93 -2.05 -13.49
CA GLY A 65 0.98 -3.45 -13.10
C GLY A 65 0.18 -3.77 -11.83
N GLY A 66 -0.41 -2.78 -11.17
CA GLY A 66 -1.20 -2.96 -9.97
C GLY A 66 -0.39 -3.42 -8.74
N THR A 67 0.92 -3.21 -8.74
CA THR A 67 1.81 -3.63 -7.65
C THR A 67 1.97 -2.50 -6.64
N SER A 68 1.70 -2.81 -5.36
CA SER A 68 1.96 -1.88 -4.26
C SER A 68 3.32 -2.17 -3.63
N SER A 69 4.01 -1.12 -3.20
CA SER A 69 5.10 -1.23 -2.25
C SER A 69 4.62 -1.67 -0.87
N THR A 70 5.50 -2.35 -0.14
CA THR A 70 5.31 -2.76 1.26
C THR A 70 5.93 -1.78 2.27
N MET A 71 6.40 -0.60 1.83
CA MET A 71 7.05 0.37 2.72
C MET A 71 6.12 0.89 3.81
N LYS A 72 6.64 0.97 5.03
CA LYS A 72 5.92 1.50 6.20
C LYS A 72 5.75 3.02 6.07
N THR A 73 4.71 3.57 6.70
CA THR A 73 4.43 5.03 6.72
C THR A 73 5.62 5.85 7.24
N LYS A 74 6.30 5.38 8.29
CA LYS A 74 7.47 6.07 8.85
C LYS A 74 8.61 6.24 7.83
N ASP A 75 8.78 5.28 6.94
CA ASP A 75 9.81 5.36 5.91
C ASP A 75 9.38 6.26 4.75
N ARG A 76 8.08 6.33 4.47
CA ARG A 76 7.53 7.24 3.46
C ARG A 76 7.60 8.71 3.89
N LEU A 77 7.46 9.01 5.18
CA LEU A 77 7.68 10.36 5.71
C LEU A 77 9.09 10.91 5.41
N LYS A 78 10.10 10.03 5.27
CA LYS A 78 11.47 10.44 4.90
C LYS A 78 11.60 10.92 3.46
N LEU A 79 10.61 10.63 2.62
CA LEU A 79 10.56 11.09 1.23
C LEU A 79 10.08 12.54 1.11
N LEU A 80 9.48 13.07 2.18
CA LEU A 80 9.03 14.46 2.24
C LEU A 80 10.20 15.39 2.48
N LYS A 81 10.16 16.56 1.85
CA LYS A 81 11.09 17.65 2.13
C LYS A 81 10.68 18.36 3.41
N GLU A 82 11.59 19.08 4.03
CA GLU A 82 11.28 19.90 5.21
C GLU A 82 10.12 20.89 4.94
N THR A 83 10.15 21.55 3.78
CA THR A 83 9.06 22.43 3.33
C THR A 83 7.70 21.74 3.23
N ASP A 84 7.68 20.44 2.91
CA ASP A 84 6.44 19.67 2.84
C ASP A 84 5.89 19.40 4.24
N LEU A 85 6.76 19.08 5.18
CA LEU A 85 6.39 18.83 6.58
C LEU A 85 5.87 20.10 7.24
N ASP A 86 6.53 21.23 7.00
CA ASP A 86 6.08 22.54 7.47
C ASP A 86 4.71 22.89 6.91
N GLN A 87 4.51 22.67 5.62
CA GLN A 87 3.23 22.93 4.97
C GLN A 87 2.12 22.00 5.52
N LEU A 88 2.39 20.71 5.68
CA LEU A 88 1.44 19.77 6.29
C LEU A 88 1.08 20.18 7.72
N SER A 89 2.07 20.60 8.51
CA SER A 89 1.85 21.13 9.85
C SER A 89 0.97 22.39 9.81
N GLN A 90 1.23 23.32 8.90
CA GLN A 90 0.43 24.53 8.74
C GLN A 90 -1.02 24.21 8.35
N GLU A 91 -1.24 23.32 7.39
CA GLU A 91 -2.57 22.90 6.94
C GLU A 91 -3.36 22.24 8.08
N TYR A 92 -2.70 21.43 8.90
CA TYR A 92 -3.29 20.80 10.07
C TYR A 92 -3.78 21.83 11.09
N HIS A 93 -2.92 22.77 11.51
CA HIS A 93 -3.26 23.78 12.50
C HIS A 93 -4.30 24.78 11.99
N GLN A 94 -4.30 25.08 10.69
CA GLN A 94 -5.27 25.98 10.07
C GLN A 94 -6.59 25.28 9.71
N HIS A 95 -6.70 23.96 9.88
CA HIS A 95 -7.84 23.16 9.43
C HIS A 95 -8.20 23.42 7.96
N ARG A 96 -7.19 23.41 7.09
CA ARG A 96 -7.33 23.63 5.64
C ARG A 96 -7.01 22.37 4.85
N GLY A 97 -7.34 22.39 3.56
CA GLY A 97 -7.11 21.25 2.66
C GLY A 97 -7.70 19.96 3.24
N LEU A 98 -6.93 18.88 3.22
CA LEU A 98 -7.35 17.56 3.75
C LEU A 98 -7.74 17.58 5.25
N HIS A 99 -7.27 18.55 6.02
CA HIS A 99 -7.53 18.66 7.46
C HIS A 99 -8.74 19.53 7.81
N ASN A 100 -9.42 20.09 6.81
CA ASN A 100 -10.66 20.82 7.04
C ASN A 100 -11.75 19.85 7.53
N PRO A 101 -12.36 20.07 8.71
CA PRO A 101 -13.34 19.15 9.29
C PRO A 101 -14.56 18.93 8.38
N LYS A 102 -14.96 19.95 7.60
CA LYS A 102 -16.04 19.83 6.61
C LYS A 102 -15.70 18.84 5.48
N TYR A 103 -14.41 18.58 5.23
CA TYR A 103 -13.93 17.67 4.19
C TYR A 103 -13.52 16.31 4.77
N LYS A 104 -13.08 16.28 6.03
CA LYS A 104 -12.74 15.04 6.74
C LYS A 104 -13.92 14.08 6.80
N GLU A 105 -15.14 14.58 6.96
CA GLU A 105 -16.36 13.77 6.87
C GLU A 105 -16.53 13.14 5.48
N VAL A 106 -16.35 13.91 4.41
CA VAL A 106 -16.45 13.40 3.03
C VAL A 106 -15.41 12.31 2.76
N ALA A 107 -14.17 12.52 3.20
CA ALA A 107 -13.10 11.54 3.11
C ALA A 107 -13.43 10.23 3.86
N LEU A 108 -13.94 10.33 5.09
CA LEU A 108 -14.34 9.18 5.90
C LEU A 108 -15.51 8.42 5.26
N ILE A 109 -16.50 9.14 4.72
CA ILE A 109 -17.62 8.55 3.99
C ILE A 109 -17.11 7.79 2.77
N LEU A 110 -16.24 8.37 1.96
CA LEU A 110 -15.71 7.71 0.77
C LEU A 110 -14.91 6.45 1.09
N GLU A 111 -14.11 6.48 2.17
CA GLU A 111 -13.37 5.29 2.62
C GLU A 111 -14.32 4.19 3.12
N GLN A 112 -15.35 4.57 3.88
CA GLN A 112 -16.39 3.64 4.33
C GLN A 112 -17.12 3.00 3.14
N TYR A 113 -17.50 3.77 2.13
CA TYR A 113 -18.12 3.26 0.90
C TYR A 113 -17.20 2.31 0.12
N ARG A 114 -15.90 2.59 0.07
CA ARG A 114 -14.91 1.72 -0.58
C ARG A 114 -14.83 0.36 0.11
N ILE A 115 -14.79 0.35 1.45
CA ILE A 115 -14.78 -0.88 2.25
C ILE A 115 -16.07 -1.67 2.01
N GLN A 116 -17.21 -1.00 2.00
CA GLN A 116 -18.51 -1.64 1.76
C GLN A 116 -18.58 -2.30 0.38
N LEU A 117 -18.11 -1.62 -0.66
CA LEU A 117 -18.09 -2.15 -2.03
C LEU A 117 -17.19 -3.41 -2.16
N VAL A 118 -16.03 -3.40 -1.50
CA VAL A 118 -15.11 -4.56 -1.50
C VAL A 118 -15.76 -5.75 -0.79
N MET A 119 -16.40 -5.53 0.36
CA MET A 119 -17.11 -6.57 1.11
C MET A 119 -18.26 -7.17 0.29
N GLU A 120 -19.00 -6.36 -0.46
CA GLU A 120 -20.07 -6.83 -1.35
C GLU A 120 -19.53 -7.68 -2.51
N ILE A 121 -18.41 -7.27 -3.12
CA ILE A 121 -17.76 -8.04 -4.18
C ILE A 121 -17.29 -9.41 -3.66
N GLU A 122 -16.68 -9.45 -2.47
CA GLU A 122 -16.26 -10.70 -1.85
C GLU A 122 -17.44 -11.60 -1.49
N ALA A 123 -18.53 -11.03 -0.95
CA ALA A 123 -19.73 -11.80 -0.64
C ALA A 123 -20.32 -12.45 -1.89
N ARG A 124 -20.37 -11.71 -3.01
CA ARG A 124 -20.80 -12.26 -4.31
C ARG A 124 -19.87 -13.37 -4.81
N ARG A 125 -18.55 -13.23 -4.62
CA ARG A 125 -17.59 -14.28 -4.96
C ARG A 125 -17.83 -15.56 -4.16
N ARG A 126 -18.03 -15.46 -2.84
CA ARG A 126 -18.33 -16.63 -1.98
C ARG A 126 -19.63 -17.32 -2.35
N GLN A 127 -20.65 -16.56 -2.76
CA GLN A 127 -21.92 -17.13 -3.24
C GLN A 127 -21.78 -17.83 -4.60
N ASN A 128 -20.84 -17.39 -5.43
CA ASN A 128 -20.57 -17.97 -6.75
C ASN A 128 -19.51 -19.09 -6.71
N GLU A 129 -18.74 -19.22 -5.62
CA GLU A 129 -17.89 -20.38 -5.38
C GLU A 129 -18.79 -21.59 -5.11
N LYS A 130 -18.97 -22.41 -6.16
CA LYS A 130 -19.58 -23.72 -6.05
C LYS A 130 -18.73 -24.52 -5.03
N PRO A 131 -19.32 -25.12 -3.98
CA PRO A 131 -18.55 -25.87 -3.00
C PRO A 131 -17.77 -26.95 -3.73
N GLU A 132 -16.45 -26.85 -3.68
CA GLU A 132 -15.54 -27.86 -4.21
C GLU A 132 -15.75 -29.10 -3.33
N TYR A 133 -16.50 -30.06 -3.84
CA TYR A 133 -16.77 -31.31 -3.15
C TYR A 133 -15.46 -32.08 -3.05
N TYR A 134 -14.78 -31.96 -1.91
CA TYR A 134 -13.68 -32.84 -1.57
C TYR A 134 -14.29 -34.16 -1.05
N PRO A 135 -14.15 -35.27 -1.79
CA PRO A 135 -14.60 -36.55 -1.28
C PRO A 135 -13.83 -36.89 0.02
N PRO A 136 -14.50 -37.51 1.00
CA PRO A 136 -13.88 -37.83 2.28
C PRO A 136 -12.65 -38.74 2.08
N LEU A 137 -11.53 -38.35 2.69
CA LEU A 137 -10.27 -39.11 2.82
C LEU A 137 -10.45 -40.34 3.74
N SER A 138 -11.47 -41.15 3.51
CA SER A 138 -11.60 -42.48 4.10
C SER A 138 -11.43 -43.51 2.98
N MET A 139 -10.36 -44.31 3.10
CA MET A 139 -9.99 -45.51 2.31
C MET A 139 -8.70 -45.38 1.49
N ALA A 140 -7.59 -45.07 2.16
CA ALA A 140 -6.26 -45.49 1.70
C ALA A 140 -5.40 -45.99 2.87
N PHE A 141 -5.94 -46.95 3.64
CA PHE A 141 -5.12 -47.84 4.45
C PHE A 141 -4.79 -49.07 3.60
N ALA A 142 -3.69 -49.01 2.84
CA ALA A 142 -3.07 -50.20 2.29
C ALA A 142 -1.96 -50.64 3.27
N THR A 143 -2.29 -51.66 4.06
CA THR A 143 -1.38 -52.39 4.95
C THR A 143 -0.49 -53.30 4.10
N HIS A 144 0.83 -53.11 4.12
CA HIS A 144 1.77 -54.19 3.79
C HIS A 144 2.97 -54.20 4.75
N ALA A 145 3.40 -55.42 5.03
CA ALA A 145 4.03 -55.88 6.25
C ALA A 145 5.54 -55.61 6.35
N ALA A 146 6.01 -55.71 7.58
CA ALA A 146 7.40 -55.61 8.01
C ALA A 146 8.35 -56.60 7.31
N THR A 147 9.57 -56.14 7.03
CA THR A 147 10.75 -57.02 6.96
C THR A 147 11.91 -56.29 7.62
N GLN A 148 12.48 -56.94 8.63
CA GLN A 148 13.61 -56.47 9.43
C GLN A 148 14.92 -56.61 8.64
N GLY A 149 15.82 -55.64 8.78
CA GLY A 149 17.19 -55.69 8.28
C GLY A 149 18.03 -54.53 8.83
N THR A 150 18.80 -54.80 9.87
CA THR A 150 19.88 -53.97 10.45
C THR A 150 21.17 -54.12 9.61
N PRO A 151 22.33 -53.58 10.03
CA PRO A 151 22.74 -52.18 10.14
C PRO A 151 24.09 -51.94 9.39
N THR A 152 24.45 -50.69 9.08
CA THR A 152 25.84 -50.14 8.88
C THR A 152 25.68 -48.90 8.01
N GLY A 153 26.28 -47.74 8.27
CA GLY A 153 27.27 -47.28 9.21
C GLY A 153 27.72 -45.92 8.69
N THR A 154 28.40 -45.13 9.53
CA THR A 154 29.32 -44.03 9.15
C THR A 154 28.71 -42.83 8.37
N SER A 155 29.08 -41.57 8.56
CA SER A 155 30.01 -40.86 9.44
C SER A 155 29.92 -39.38 9.03
N LEU A 156 30.23 -38.47 9.96
CA LEU A 156 30.87 -37.15 9.75
C LEU A 156 30.07 -36.06 8.99
N SER A 157 29.64 -34.98 9.65
CA SER A 157 30.41 -33.82 10.15
C SER A 157 30.47 -32.65 9.17
N GLY A 158 30.19 -31.45 9.70
CA GLY A 158 30.47 -30.15 9.08
C GLY A 158 29.33 -29.16 9.32
N ARG A 159 29.09 -28.68 10.54
CA ARG A 159 29.66 -27.46 11.16
C ARG A 159 29.82 -26.23 10.23
N VAL A 160 29.02 -25.22 10.57
CA VAL A 160 29.35 -23.80 10.83
C VAL A 160 30.01 -22.98 9.70
N ALA A 161 29.31 -21.91 9.29
CA ALA A 161 29.96 -20.60 9.17
C ALA A 161 28.95 -19.46 9.42
N ARG A 162 29.23 -18.70 10.48
CA ARG A 162 28.67 -17.37 10.74
C ARG A 162 29.23 -16.39 9.71
N GLY A 163 28.38 -15.58 9.11
CA GLY A 163 28.78 -14.42 8.31
C GLY A 163 28.33 -13.12 8.98
N VAL A 164 29.12 -12.63 9.93
CA VAL A 164 29.05 -11.24 10.41
C VAL A 164 29.92 -10.42 9.45
N ARG A 165 29.36 -9.38 8.84
CA ARG A 165 30.15 -8.33 8.19
C ARG A 165 29.86 -7.02 8.88
N GLU A 166 30.88 -6.57 9.60
CA GLU A 166 31.00 -5.27 10.23
C GLU A 166 31.95 -4.40 9.38
N LEU A 167 31.71 -3.10 9.54
CA LEU A 167 32.28 -1.88 8.95
C LEU A 167 33.80 -1.81 8.75
N ARG A 168 34.20 -1.04 7.70
CA ARG A 168 35.33 -0.07 7.62
C ARG A 168 35.12 0.76 6.32
N HIS A 169 34.83 2.06 6.40
CA HIS A 169 35.72 3.24 6.49
C HIS A 169 36.42 3.66 5.17
N LEU A 170 36.40 4.99 4.96
CA LEU A 170 37.19 5.85 4.04
C LEU A 170 36.59 6.11 2.64
N PHE A 171 35.89 7.23 2.46
CA PHE A 171 36.45 8.53 2.06
C PHE A 171 35.56 9.65 2.59
#